data_AF-F7VCS4-F1
#
_entry.id   AF-F7VCS4-F1
#
_cell.length_a   1.000
_cell.length_b   1.000
_cell.length_c   1.000
_cell.angle_alpha   90.00
_cell.angle_beta   90.00
_cell.angle_gamma   90.00
#
_symmetry.space_group_name_H-M   'P 1'
#
loop_
_entity.id
_entity.type
_entity.pdbx_description
1 polymer ?
#
loop_
_entity_poly.entity_id
_entity_poly.type
_entity_poly.pdbx_seq_one_letter_code
_entity_poly.pdbx_strand_id
1 'polypeptide(L)'
;MRQAAEKQAEPSGQEKSTIMTLVHNLLRHRYALLLPCAVLAGTTFLSPRHAQAAHSLITQFQGCPADGQTGPVAAPTVLPTPFALAAPLPAGLTLYASQDLAAVGPVGWHCLQLYGSSGTFLMLRPETFPQSDRAALEAQTNGPGIQVSSTFGTTSGRFDVARTVARAFPNYQAYVQSVIQEGIEPASHFPSGPYPDDQITREGDRDVAFTTPPHTTGFGTESRLIANNSPIQGLLHLTTAHDLMALQVRLPPSQSHLTKTVIEQTRKLNADFGR
;
A
#
# COMPACT_ATOMS: atom_id res chain seq x y z
N MET A 1 -19.27 29.95 -49.39
CA MET A 1 -18.76 29.89 -50.77
C MET A 1 -17.64 28.85 -50.78
N ARG A 2 -17.92 27.62 -51.24
CA ARG A 2 -17.53 27.04 -52.56
C ARG A 2 -16.01 27.03 -52.76
N GLN A 3 -15.30 25.91 -52.56
CA GLN A 3 -15.16 24.67 -53.36
C GLN A 3 -14.05 24.71 -54.42
N ALA A 4 -13.44 23.52 -54.60
CA ALA A 4 -12.62 22.99 -55.71
C ALA A 4 -11.09 23.02 -55.53
N ALA A 5 -10.30 22.01 -55.91
CA ALA A 5 -10.54 20.62 -56.35
C ALA A 5 -9.17 19.88 -56.52
N GLU A 6 -9.20 18.54 -56.37
CA GLU A 6 -8.47 17.48 -57.12
C GLU A 6 -6.93 17.48 -57.24
N LYS A 7 -6.28 16.34 -56.91
CA LYS A 7 -6.10 15.20 -57.85
C LYS A 7 -5.39 13.99 -57.20
N GLN A 8 -5.79 12.80 -57.66
CA GLN A 8 -5.32 11.46 -57.32
C GLN A 8 -3.93 11.12 -57.90
N ALA A 9 -3.23 10.14 -57.29
CA ALA A 9 -2.54 9.05 -58.01
C ALA A 9 -2.09 7.93 -57.05
N GLU A 10 -2.64 6.74 -57.25
CA GLU A 10 -2.04 5.43 -56.93
C GLU A 10 -1.39 4.92 -58.25
N PRO A 11 -0.38 4.03 -58.24
CA PRO A 11 -0.75 2.62 -58.46
C PRO A 11 0.19 1.53 -57.87
N SER A 12 -0.45 0.39 -57.58
CA SER A 12 -0.14 -0.99 -57.99
C SER A 12 1.15 -1.73 -57.61
N GLY A 13 0.91 -2.94 -57.07
CA GLY A 13 1.54 -4.19 -57.51
C GLY A 13 2.67 -4.67 -56.59
N GLN A 14 2.87 -5.97 -56.32
CA GLN A 14 2.46 -7.14 -57.08
C GLN A 14 2.70 -8.41 -56.25
N GLU A 15 1.70 -9.27 -56.24
CA GLU A 15 1.65 -10.63 -55.74
C GLU A 15 2.50 -11.58 -56.62
N LYS A 16 3.24 -12.54 -56.04
CA LYS A 16 3.57 -13.80 -56.74
C LYS A 16 3.53 -15.00 -55.79
N SER A 17 2.66 -15.90 -56.21
CA SER A 17 2.30 -17.23 -55.71
C SER A 17 3.25 -18.33 -56.22
N THR A 18 2.97 -19.56 -55.75
CA THR A 18 3.27 -20.89 -56.35
C THR A 18 4.60 -21.49 -55.84
N ILE A 19 4.66 -22.73 -55.29
CA ILE A 19 4.36 -24.00 -55.97
C ILE A 19 3.99 -25.12 -54.98
N MET A 20 2.95 -25.86 -55.38
CA MET A 20 2.41 -27.13 -54.85
C MET A 20 2.99 -28.32 -55.66
N THR A 21 2.97 -29.55 -55.12
CA THR A 21 2.90 -30.92 -55.76
C THR A 21 3.76 -31.91 -54.91
N LEU A 22 3.31 -32.98 -54.23
CA LEU A 22 2.36 -34.10 -54.39
C LEU A 22 2.95 -35.40 -55.04
N VAL A 23 2.75 -36.52 -54.33
CA VAL A 23 2.69 -37.96 -54.74
C VAL A 23 3.97 -38.73 -55.13
N HIS A 24 4.30 -39.81 -54.38
CA HIS A 24 4.11 -41.22 -54.80
C HIS A 24 4.72 -42.26 -53.83
N ASN A 25 4.02 -43.39 -53.80
CA ASN A 25 4.17 -44.56 -52.94
C ASN A 25 4.82 -45.71 -53.74
N LEU A 26 5.27 -46.76 -53.03
CA LEU A 26 5.53 -48.16 -53.47
C LEU A 26 6.98 -48.67 -53.56
N LEU A 27 7.22 -49.67 -52.69
CA LEU A 27 7.86 -50.98 -52.91
C LEU A 27 9.39 -51.09 -53.10
N ARG A 28 10.04 -51.60 -52.05
CA ARG A 28 10.64 -52.96 -51.95
C ARG A 28 11.78 -52.93 -50.94
N HIS A 29 11.73 -53.77 -49.90
CA HIS A 29 12.67 -54.89 -49.74
C HIS A 29 12.21 -55.79 -48.59
N ARG A 30 12.33 -57.10 -48.84
CA ARG A 30 11.90 -58.23 -48.00
C ARG A 30 13.08 -58.69 -47.11
N TYR A 31 12.74 -59.47 -46.09
CA TYR A 31 13.60 -60.32 -45.23
C TYR A 31 14.34 -59.54 -44.12
N ALA A 32 14.43 -60.00 -42.86
CA ALA A 32 14.32 -61.35 -42.31
C ALA A 32 13.79 -61.33 -40.86
N LEU A 33 13.48 -62.54 -40.38
CA LEU A 33 13.00 -62.92 -39.05
C LEU A 33 13.72 -62.22 -37.88
N LEU A 34 12.97 -61.93 -36.81
CA LEU A 34 13.07 -62.58 -35.48
C LEU A 34 12.13 -61.88 -34.46
N LEU A 35 11.33 -62.70 -33.76
CA LEU A 35 10.49 -62.36 -32.61
C LEU A 35 11.08 -63.09 -31.38
N PRO A 36 10.77 -62.72 -30.13
CA PRO A 36 11.09 -61.47 -29.43
C PRO A 36 11.93 -61.74 -28.15
N CYS A 37 12.71 -60.76 -27.69
CA CYS A 37 13.16 -60.70 -26.29
C CYS A 37 12.47 -59.50 -25.66
N ALA A 38 11.36 -59.75 -24.97
CA ALA A 38 10.60 -58.72 -24.26
C ALA A 38 11.40 -58.24 -23.04
N VAL A 39 12.22 -57.21 -23.22
CA VAL A 39 12.77 -56.42 -22.12
C VAL A 39 11.76 -55.32 -21.83
N LEU A 40 10.99 -55.47 -20.74
CA LEU A 40 10.18 -54.42 -20.14
C LEU A 40 11.11 -53.33 -19.59
N ALA A 41 11.55 -52.42 -20.46
CA ALA A 41 12.08 -51.13 -20.05
C ALA A 41 10.87 -50.25 -19.67
N GLY A 42 10.52 -50.26 -18.39
CA GLY A 42 9.59 -49.29 -17.82
C GLY A 42 10.21 -47.90 -17.84
N THR A 43 10.14 -47.21 -18.98
CA THR A 43 10.33 -45.77 -19.04
C THR A 43 9.11 -45.12 -18.43
N THR A 44 9.21 -44.82 -17.14
CA THR A 44 8.28 -43.91 -16.47
C THR A 44 8.42 -42.55 -17.14
N PHE A 45 7.50 -42.25 -18.05
CA PHE A 45 7.25 -40.88 -18.49
C PHE A 45 6.84 -40.10 -17.25
N LEU A 46 7.81 -39.44 -16.62
CA LEU A 46 7.58 -38.34 -15.70
C LEU A 46 6.89 -37.25 -16.50
N SER A 47 5.56 -37.26 -16.48
CA SER A 47 4.77 -36.11 -16.90
C SER A 47 5.32 -34.89 -16.17
N PRO A 48 5.60 -33.77 -16.86
CA PRO A 48 5.93 -32.54 -16.17
C PRO A 48 4.71 -32.22 -15.31
N ARG A 49 4.88 -32.31 -13.99
CA ARG A 49 3.95 -31.71 -13.04
C ARG A 49 3.76 -30.29 -13.53
N HIS A 50 2.57 -30.01 -14.04
CA HIS A 50 2.15 -28.63 -14.20
C HIS A 50 2.39 -28.01 -12.84
N ALA A 51 3.30 -27.04 -12.78
CA ALA A 51 3.47 -26.21 -11.61
C ALA A 51 2.10 -25.58 -11.40
N GLN A 52 1.33 -26.19 -10.50
CA GLN A 52 0.08 -25.64 -10.03
C GLN A 52 0.46 -24.27 -9.51
N ALA A 53 0.01 -23.23 -10.22
CA ALA A 53 0.24 -21.85 -9.87
C ALA A 53 0.02 -21.75 -8.37
N ALA A 54 1.05 -21.29 -7.66
CA ALA A 54 0.98 -21.08 -6.23
C ALA A 54 -0.30 -20.27 -5.96
N HIS A 55 -1.30 -20.89 -5.36
CA HIS A 55 -2.36 -20.15 -4.71
C HIS A 55 -1.64 -19.28 -3.68
N SER A 56 -1.54 -17.98 -3.99
CA SER A 56 -0.81 -17.02 -3.20
C SER A 56 -1.27 -17.13 -1.74
N LEU A 57 -0.31 -17.27 -0.83
CA LEU A 57 -0.50 -17.43 0.63
C LEU A 57 -1.10 -16.15 1.25
N ILE A 58 -2.37 -15.84 0.93
CA ILE A 58 -3.15 -14.81 1.62
C ILE A 58 -4.34 -15.48 2.30
N THR A 59 -4.05 -16.42 3.19
CA THR A 59 -5.01 -16.94 4.18
C THR A 59 -4.97 -16.17 5.49
N GLN A 60 -4.16 -15.10 5.59
CA GLN A 60 -3.93 -14.39 6.85
C GLN A 60 -3.92 -12.87 6.64
N PHE A 61 -5.08 -12.32 6.29
CA PHE A 61 -5.36 -10.91 6.54
C PHE A 61 -6.64 -10.78 7.36
N GLN A 62 -6.68 -9.73 8.18
CA GLN A 62 -7.85 -9.32 8.93
C GLN A 62 -8.48 -8.13 8.22
N GLY A 63 -9.73 -8.31 7.78
CA GLY A 63 -10.53 -7.20 7.27
C GLY A 63 -10.83 -6.21 8.39
N CYS A 64 -10.68 -4.92 8.10
CA CYS A 64 -10.97 -3.82 9.01
C CYS A 64 -12.26 -3.12 8.61
N PRO A 65 -13.25 -3.04 9.52
CA PRO A 65 -14.43 -2.21 9.27
C PRO A 65 -14.00 -0.75 9.17
N ALA A 66 -14.82 0.04 8.47
CA ALA A 66 -14.63 1.48 8.40
C ALA A 66 -15.91 2.21 8.80
N ASP A 67 -15.75 3.45 9.24
CA ASP A 67 -16.88 4.34 9.50
C ASP A 67 -16.49 5.80 9.24
N GLY A 68 -17.44 6.67 8.94
CA GLY A 68 -17.12 8.02 8.51
C GLY A 68 -18.28 8.80 7.91
N GLN A 69 -17.94 9.75 7.05
CA GLN A 69 -18.90 10.74 6.51
C GLN A 69 -20.11 10.12 5.79
N THR A 70 -19.95 8.95 5.18
CA THR A 70 -21.05 8.24 4.49
C THR A 70 -21.61 7.06 5.30
N GLY A 71 -21.22 6.94 6.58
CA GLY A 71 -21.67 5.90 7.50
C GLY A 71 -20.79 4.64 7.50
N PRO A 72 -21.23 3.61 8.23
CA PRO A 72 -20.43 2.41 8.47
C PRO A 72 -20.28 1.56 7.20
N VAL A 73 -19.09 0.99 7.03
CA VAL A 73 -18.70 0.08 5.95
C VAL A 73 -18.21 -1.23 6.55
N ALA A 74 -18.77 -2.34 6.09
CA ALA A 74 -18.38 -3.66 6.54
C ALA A 74 -16.91 -3.98 6.21
N ALA A 75 -16.26 -4.75 7.08
CA ALA A 75 -14.89 -5.21 6.85
C ALA A 75 -14.78 -6.02 5.55
N PRO A 76 -13.74 -5.79 4.72
CA PRO A 76 -13.54 -6.57 3.51
C PRO A 76 -13.28 -8.04 3.84
N THR A 77 -13.92 -8.94 3.10
CA THR A 77 -13.73 -10.40 3.22
C THR A 77 -12.69 -10.94 2.24
N VAL A 78 -12.31 -10.13 1.25
CA VAL A 78 -11.24 -10.40 0.29
C VAL A 78 -10.26 -9.23 0.35
N LEU A 79 -8.95 -9.52 0.29
CA LEU A 79 -7.93 -8.49 0.39
C LEU A 79 -8.09 -7.47 -0.75
N PRO A 80 -8.31 -6.18 -0.45
CA PRO A 80 -8.49 -5.18 -1.50
C PRO A 80 -7.20 -4.97 -2.31
N THR A 81 -7.36 -4.73 -3.61
CA THR A 81 -6.27 -4.23 -4.47
C THR A 81 -6.03 -2.75 -4.11
N PRO A 82 -4.78 -2.26 -4.02
CA PRO A 82 -3.53 -2.87 -4.46
C PRO A 82 -2.75 -3.63 -3.38
N PHE A 83 -3.34 -3.91 -2.22
CA PHE A 83 -2.59 -4.47 -1.09
C PHE A 83 -2.10 -5.88 -1.40
N ALA A 84 -0.77 -6.03 -1.36
CA ALA A 84 -0.11 -7.31 -1.51
C ALA A 84 1.21 -7.31 -0.72
N LEU A 85 1.52 -8.45 -0.11
CA LEU A 85 2.81 -8.68 0.53
C LEU A 85 3.74 -9.37 -0.45
N ALA A 86 4.94 -8.81 -0.64
CA ALA A 86 5.97 -9.39 -1.51
C ALA A 86 6.64 -10.64 -0.89
N ALA A 87 6.57 -10.78 0.44
CA ALA A 87 7.14 -11.90 1.19
C ALA A 87 6.29 -12.20 2.43
N PRO A 88 6.37 -13.42 2.99
CA PRO A 88 5.72 -13.76 4.26
C PRO A 88 6.17 -12.84 5.40
N LEU A 89 5.25 -12.54 6.32
CA LEU A 89 5.55 -11.76 7.52
C LEU A 89 6.26 -12.63 8.58
N PRO A 90 7.09 -12.03 9.45
CA PRO A 90 7.59 -12.71 10.63
C PRO A 90 6.48 -13.28 11.51
N ALA A 91 6.79 -14.34 12.26
CA ALA A 91 5.86 -14.94 13.19
C ALA A 91 5.30 -13.90 14.18
N GLY A 92 3.99 -13.94 14.42
CA GLY A 92 3.29 -13.01 15.30
C GLY A 92 2.82 -11.72 14.65
N LEU A 93 3.08 -11.51 13.36
CA LEU A 93 2.51 -10.40 12.58
C LEU A 93 1.48 -10.89 11.55
N THR A 94 0.52 -10.05 11.22
CA THR A 94 -0.46 -10.27 10.15
C THR A 94 -0.80 -8.96 9.45
N LEU A 95 -1.49 -9.07 8.30
CA LEU A 95 -1.97 -7.95 7.51
C LEU A 95 -3.37 -7.55 7.99
N TYR A 96 -3.57 -6.26 8.21
CA TYR A 96 -4.85 -5.63 8.50
C TYR A 96 -5.21 -4.73 7.33
N ALA A 97 -6.40 -4.86 6.76
CA ALA A 97 -6.78 -4.08 5.58
C ALA A 97 -8.23 -3.61 5.64
N SER A 98 -8.44 -2.32 5.45
CA SER A 98 -9.72 -1.73 5.04
C SER A 98 -9.76 -1.62 3.51
N GLN A 99 -10.78 -0.94 2.96
CA GLN A 99 -10.82 -0.65 1.52
C GLN A 99 -9.72 0.31 1.08
N ASP A 100 -9.33 1.27 1.92
CA ASP A 100 -8.45 2.39 1.52
C ASP A 100 -7.04 2.30 2.07
N LEU A 101 -6.83 1.57 3.18
CA LEU A 101 -5.56 1.48 3.89
C LEU A 101 -5.26 0.06 4.33
N ALA A 102 -3.98 -0.26 4.43
CA ALA A 102 -3.54 -1.51 5.04
C ALA A 102 -2.36 -1.29 5.98
N ALA A 103 -2.24 -2.11 7.01
CA ALA A 103 -1.12 -2.05 7.95
C ALA A 103 -0.70 -3.46 8.36
N VAL A 104 0.58 -3.61 8.68
CA VAL A 104 1.09 -4.81 9.33
C VAL A 104 1.09 -4.59 10.83
N GLY A 105 0.58 -5.53 11.60
CA GLY A 105 0.55 -5.43 13.06
C GLY A 105 0.54 -6.79 13.75
N PRO A 106 0.65 -6.81 15.09
CA PRO A 106 0.60 -8.05 15.84
C PRO A 106 -0.71 -8.82 15.64
N VAL A 107 -0.62 -10.15 15.56
CA VAL A 107 -1.79 -11.03 15.45
C VAL A 107 -2.73 -10.85 16.65
N GLY A 108 -4.04 -10.83 16.37
CA GLY A 108 -5.09 -10.76 17.40
C GLY A 108 -5.44 -9.34 17.84
N TRP A 109 -4.82 -8.32 17.26
CA TRP A 109 -5.25 -6.93 17.45
C TRP A 109 -6.56 -6.66 16.71
N HIS A 110 -7.25 -5.61 17.15
CA HIS A 110 -8.45 -5.09 16.50
C HIS A 110 -8.07 -3.92 15.61
N CYS A 111 -8.86 -3.69 14.56
CA CYS A 111 -8.69 -2.54 13.68
C CYS A 111 -10.00 -1.84 13.37
N LEU A 112 -9.89 -0.54 13.08
CA LEU A 112 -10.97 0.32 12.62
C LEU A 112 -10.39 1.41 11.73
N GLN A 113 -11.00 1.63 10.57
CA GLN A 113 -10.72 2.80 9.75
C GLN A 113 -11.75 3.91 10.01
N LEU A 114 -11.30 5.16 10.11
CA LEU A 114 -12.18 6.32 10.04
C LEU A 114 -11.86 7.16 8.80
N TYR A 115 -12.90 7.57 8.06
CA TYR A 115 -12.73 8.30 6.79
C TYR A 115 -13.62 9.55 6.70
N GLY A 116 -13.18 10.53 5.90
CA GLY A 116 -13.90 11.76 5.63
C GLY A 116 -13.23 12.60 4.55
N SER A 117 -13.69 13.84 4.38
CA SER A 117 -13.18 14.72 3.32
C SER A 117 -11.71 15.11 3.48
N SER A 118 -11.19 15.13 4.71
CA SER A 118 -9.77 15.41 4.98
C SER A 118 -8.84 14.24 4.67
N GLY A 119 -9.37 13.03 4.53
CA GLY A 119 -8.59 11.82 4.41
C GLY A 119 -9.17 10.66 5.20
N THR A 120 -8.31 9.68 5.46
CA THR A 120 -8.65 8.46 6.19
C THR A 120 -7.51 8.06 7.12
N PHE A 121 -7.82 7.38 8.21
CA PHE A 121 -6.81 6.69 9.00
C PHE A 121 -7.29 5.31 9.42
N LEU A 122 -6.38 4.35 9.45
CA LEU A 122 -6.57 3.00 9.96
C LEU A 122 -5.82 2.87 11.28
N MET A 123 -6.56 2.56 12.33
CA MET A 123 -6.03 2.34 13.68
C MET A 123 -6.06 0.86 14.02
N LEU A 124 -4.95 0.33 14.54
CA LEU A 124 -4.84 -1.00 15.11
C LEU A 124 -4.45 -0.89 16.58
N ARG A 125 -5.05 -1.70 17.45
CA ARG A 125 -4.66 -1.79 18.87
C ARG A 125 -5.12 -3.11 19.51
N PRO A 126 -4.55 -3.51 20.66
CA PRO A 126 -4.98 -4.71 21.38
C PRO A 126 -6.44 -4.67 21.85
N GLU A 127 -6.95 -3.49 22.20
CA GLU A 127 -8.30 -3.32 22.76
C GLU A 127 -9.35 -3.07 21.67
N THR A 128 -10.57 -3.58 21.89
CA THR A 128 -11.70 -3.34 20.99
C THR A 128 -12.03 -1.84 20.86
N PHE A 129 -12.56 -1.45 19.71
CA PHE A 129 -13.07 -0.10 19.50
C PHE A 129 -14.48 0.06 20.11
N PRO A 130 -14.83 1.24 20.66
CA PRO A 130 -16.19 1.52 21.10
C PRO A 130 -17.19 1.31 19.97
N GLN A 131 -18.41 0.85 20.29
CA GLN A 131 -19.46 0.58 19.30
C GLN A 131 -20.12 1.83 18.71
N SER A 132 -19.89 3.03 19.29
CA SER A 132 -20.47 4.28 18.81
C SER A 132 -19.45 5.14 18.09
N ASP A 133 -19.82 5.64 16.93
CA ASP A 133 -19.01 6.41 15.99
C ASP A 133 -18.31 7.59 16.67
N ARG A 134 -19.04 8.36 17.51
CA ARG A 134 -18.46 9.51 18.24
C ARG A 134 -17.38 9.12 19.24
N ALA A 135 -17.59 8.05 20.01
CA ALA A 135 -16.59 7.58 20.96
C ALA A 135 -15.37 6.99 20.24
N ALA A 136 -15.55 6.33 19.09
CA ALA A 136 -14.45 5.86 18.27
C ALA A 136 -13.64 7.02 17.67
N LEU A 137 -14.31 8.09 17.24
CA LEU A 137 -13.69 9.34 16.76
C LEU A 137 -12.94 10.11 17.84
N GLU A 138 -13.23 9.92 19.12
CA GLU A 138 -12.57 10.62 20.23
C GLU A 138 -11.57 9.70 20.97
N ALA A 139 -11.53 8.41 20.65
CA ALA A 139 -10.75 7.42 21.37
C ALA A 139 -9.24 7.65 21.24
N GLN A 140 -8.64 8.18 22.30
CA GLN A 140 -7.19 8.20 22.48
C GLN A 140 -6.68 6.82 22.93
N THR A 141 -5.42 6.54 22.63
CA THR A 141 -4.75 5.28 22.95
C THR A 141 -3.50 5.57 23.77
N ASN A 142 -3.59 5.29 25.07
CA ASN A 142 -2.46 5.37 25.99
C ASN A 142 -1.55 4.14 25.90
N GLY A 143 -2.02 3.04 25.33
CA GLY A 143 -1.29 1.77 25.21
C GLY A 143 -0.52 1.61 23.89
N PRO A 144 -0.15 0.38 23.56
CA PRO A 144 0.30 0.01 22.22
C PRO A 144 -0.76 0.32 21.17
N GLY A 145 -0.30 0.70 19.98
CA GLY A 145 -1.16 0.92 18.82
C GLY A 145 -0.36 1.28 17.58
N ILE A 146 -1.00 1.13 16.43
CA ILE A 146 -0.48 1.53 15.13
C ILE A 146 -1.55 2.37 14.44
N GLN A 147 -1.17 3.56 13.97
CA GLN A 147 -2.03 4.37 13.12
C GLN A 147 -1.32 4.61 11.80
N VAL A 148 -1.97 4.30 10.69
CA VAL A 148 -1.60 4.80 9.37
C VAL A 148 -2.67 5.78 8.91
N SER A 149 -2.27 6.96 8.46
CA SER A 149 -3.16 8.02 8.01
C SER A 149 -2.78 8.46 6.61
N SER A 150 -3.78 8.75 5.80
CA SER A 150 -3.66 9.36 4.48
C SER A 150 -4.49 10.62 4.46
N THR A 151 -3.82 11.77 4.41
CA THR A 151 -4.44 13.10 4.48
C THR A 151 -4.33 13.78 3.13
N PHE A 152 -5.44 14.32 2.61
CA PHE A 152 -5.51 14.84 1.26
C PHE A 152 -5.17 16.34 1.22
N GLY A 153 -4.10 16.68 0.51
CA GLY A 153 -3.52 18.03 0.45
C GLY A 153 -4.31 19.01 -0.42
N THR A 154 -5.32 18.53 -1.15
CA THR A 154 -6.16 19.32 -2.06
C THR A 154 -7.59 19.54 -1.54
N THR A 155 -7.94 18.96 -0.38
CA THR A 155 -9.28 19.05 0.21
C THR A 155 -9.26 19.84 1.53
N SER A 156 -10.23 19.62 2.41
CA SER A 156 -10.18 20.05 3.82
C SER A 156 -8.91 19.58 4.56
N GLY A 157 -8.27 18.50 4.10
CA GLY A 157 -7.05 17.96 4.72
C GLY A 157 -5.81 18.85 4.51
N ARG A 158 -5.84 19.81 3.58
CA ARG A 158 -4.69 20.66 3.26
C ARG A 158 -4.12 21.43 4.44
N PHE A 159 -4.95 21.78 5.42
CA PHE A 159 -4.48 22.48 6.61
C PHE A 159 -3.63 21.56 7.50
N ASP A 160 -4.05 20.30 7.67
CA ASP A 160 -3.29 19.29 8.44
C ASP A 160 -2.01 18.89 7.71
N VAL A 161 -2.07 18.73 6.38
CA VAL A 161 -0.89 18.53 5.54
C VAL A 161 0.06 19.71 5.70
N ALA A 162 -0.39 20.95 5.51
CA ALA A 162 0.47 22.14 5.59
C ALA A 162 1.09 22.30 6.98
N ARG A 163 0.37 21.98 8.06
CA ARG A 163 0.91 21.99 9.42
C ARG A 163 2.06 21.00 9.57
N THR A 164 1.89 19.78 9.07
CA THR A 164 2.96 18.76 9.09
C THR A 164 4.13 19.17 8.18
N VAL A 165 3.84 19.68 6.98
CA VAL A 165 4.85 20.14 6.00
C VAL A 165 5.69 21.30 6.54
N ALA A 166 5.07 22.26 7.22
CA ALA A 166 5.76 23.37 7.86
C ALA A 166 6.84 22.89 8.84
N ARG A 167 6.56 21.80 9.56
CA ARG A 167 7.47 21.20 10.53
C ARG A 167 8.51 20.27 9.91
N ALA A 168 8.04 19.34 9.10
CA ALA A 168 8.83 18.18 8.68
C ALA A 168 9.54 18.38 7.33
N PHE A 169 9.07 19.26 6.44
CA PHE A 169 9.47 19.26 5.02
C PHE A 169 9.95 20.65 4.56
N PRO A 170 11.21 21.03 4.83
CA PRO A 170 11.74 22.36 4.55
C PRO A 170 11.79 22.71 3.05
N ASN A 171 11.87 21.71 2.17
CA ASN A 171 11.90 21.93 0.73
C ASN A 171 10.51 22.21 0.12
N TYR A 172 9.44 22.10 0.93
CA TYR A 172 8.05 22.22 0.48
C TYR A 172 7.31 23.39 1.12
N GLN A 173 8.03 24.41 1.61
CA GLN A 173 7.43 25.59 2.24
C GLN A 173 6.54 26.40 1.28
N ALA A 174 6.76 26.32 -0.03
CA ALA A 174 5.89 26.97 -1.01
C ALA A 174 4.42 26.50 -0.91
N TYR A 175 4.20 25.20 -0.66
CA TYR A 175 2.87 24.65 -0.42
C TYR A 175 2.25 25.24 0.86
N VAL A 176 3.02 25.30 1.95
CA VAL A 176 2.57 25.91 3.21
C VAL A 176 2.17 27.37 3.00
N GLN A 177 2.98 28.13 2.27
CA GLN A 177 2.67 29.53 1.96
C GLN A 177 1.40 29.67 1.12
N SER A 178 1.15 28.77 0.16
CA SER A 178 -0.11 28.80 -0.61
C SER A 178 -1.34 28.57 0.27
N VAL A 179 -1.26 27.66 1.25
CA VAL A 179 -2.36 27.40 2.19
C VAL A 179 -2.58 28.59 3.14
N ILE A 180 -1.50 29.22 3.62
CA ILE A 180 -1.58 30.45 4.44
C ILE A 180 -2.24 31.59 3.65
N GLN A 181 -1.91 31.74 2.37
CA GLN A 181 -2.43 32.80 1.50
C GLN A 181 -3.93 32.67 1.20
N GLU A 182 -4.54 31.51 1.45
CA GLU A 182 -6.00 31.37 1.38
C GLU A 182 -6.72 32.22 2.43
N GLY A 183 -6.06 32.58 3.53
CA GLY A 183 -6.63 33.43 4.59
C GLY A 183 -7.72 32.76 5.43
N ILE A 184 -7.83 31.42 5.38
CA ILE A 184 -8.83 30.65 6.14
C ILE A 184 -8.32 30.33 7.56
N GLU A 185 -7.08 29.86 7.69
CA GLU A 185 -6.41 29.66 8.98
C GLU A 185 -5.29 30.70 9.18
N PRO A 186 -5.08 31.21 10.40
CA PRO A 186 -4.00 32.14 10.66
C PRO A 186 -2.63 31.47 10.50
N ALA A 187 -1.63 32.23 10.04
CA ALA A 187 -0.26 31.74 9.84
C ALA A 187 0.35 31.08 11.10
N SER A 188 -0.09 31.48 12.30
CA SER A 188 0.33 30.89 13.58
C SER A 188 -0.06 29.42 13.74
N HIS A 189 -1.00 28.90 12.95
CA HIS A 189 -1.37 27.47 12.95
C HIS A 189 -0.35 26.58 12.21
N PHE A 190 0.64 27.17 11.54
CA PHE A 190 1.65 26.46 10.73
C PHE A 190 3.07 26.69 11.28
N PRO A 191 3.37 26.21 12.49
CA PRO A 191 4.68 26.36 13.10
C PRO A 191 5.76 25.69 12.24
N SER A 192 6.85 26.42 12.00
CA SER A 192 7.98 25.93 11.21
C SER A 192 8.98 25.17 12.07
N GLY A 193 9.59 24.14 11.48
CA GLY A 193 10.60 23.30 12.12
C GLY A 193 10.02 22.11 12.91
N PRO A 194 10.84 21.06 13.09
CA PRO A 194 10.40 19.85 13.76
C PRO A 194 10.05 20.11 15.22
N TYR A 195 9.35 19.17 15.84
CA TYR A 195 9.18 19.18 17.29
C TYR A 195 10.55 19.11 17.97
N PRO A 196 10.82 19.93 19.01
CA PRO A 196 12.15 20.02 19.62
C PRO A 196 12.70 18.69 20.16
N ASP A 197 11.81 17.82 20.65
CA ASP A 197 12.19 16.55 21.26
C ASP A 197 12.19 15.38 20.28
N ASP A 198 11.65 15.56 19.07
CA ASP A 198 11.61 14.49 18.08
C ASP A 198 13.02 14.23 17.52
N GLN A 199 13.38 12.96 17.46
CA GLN A 199 14.55 12.53 16.69
C GLN A 199 14.08 12.22 15.27
N ILE A 200 14.62 12.95 14.28
CA ILE A 200 14.23 12.77 12.87
C ILE A 200 15.40 12.32 12.00
N THR A 201 15.10 11.46 11.03
CA THR A 201 16.01 11.06 9.96
C THR A 201 15.32 11.31 8.63
N ARG A 202 15.99 12.01 7.72
CA ARG A 202 15.46 12.33 6.39
C ARG A 202 15.98 11.32 5.38
N GLU A 203 15.07 10.68 4.67
CA GLU A 203 15.40 9.73 3.61
C GLU A 203 15.02 10.36 2.27
N GLY A 204 15.86 11.28 1.79
CA GLY A 204 15.53 12.15 0.67
C GLY A 204 14.59 13.30 1.08
N ASP A 205 13.85 13.84 0.10
CA ASP A 205 13.05 15.05 0.29
C ASP A 205 11.62 14.76 0.80
N ARG A 206 11.11 13.55 0.59
CA ARG A 206 9.69 13.20 0.78
C ARG A 206 9.43 12.17 1.87
N ASP A 207 10.47 11.64 2.50
CA ASP A 207 10.35 10.69 3.60
C ASP A 207 11.10 11.21 4.84
N VAL A 208 10.39 11.23 5.97
CA VAL A 208 10.95 11.60 7.28
C VAL A 208 10.60 10.52 8.28
N ALA A 209 11.58 9.73 8.69
CA ALA A 209 11.45 8.84 9.83
C ALA A 209 11.58 9.66 11.11
N PHE A 210 10.82 9.29 12.14
CA PHE A 210 10.87 9.97 13.43
C PHE A 210 10.76 9.02 14.61
N THR A 211 11.24 9.49 15.75
CA THR A 211 10.94 8.95 17.08
C THR A 211 10.52 10.10 17.98
N THR A 212 9.30 10.04 18.49
CA THR A 212 8.82 10.90 19.58
C THR A 212 9.12 10.20 20.90
N PRO A 213 9.99 10.78 21.75
CA PRO A 213 10.34 10.20 23.05
C PRO A 213 9.13 10.01 23.99
N PRO A 214 9.29 9.20 25.05
CA PRO A 214 8.30 9.15 26.14
C PRO A 214 7.99 10.54 26.71
N HIS A 215 6.74 10.75 27.12
CA HIS A 215 6.26 11.97 27.79
C HIS A 215 6.39 13.30 27.01
N THR A 216 6.73 13.27 25.73
CA THR A 216 6.83 14.48 24.90
C THR A 216 5.74 14.55 23.85
N THR A 217 5.52 15.74 23.32
CA THR A 217 4.67 15.98 22.14
C THR A 217 5.54 16.01 20.90
N GLY A 218 5.10 15.32 19.86
CA GLY A 218 5.81 15.19 18.58
C GLY A 218 4.92 14.67 17.47
N PHE A 219 5.51 14.34 16.32
CA PHE A 219 4.83 13.72 15.18
C PHE A 219 4.13 12.41 15.57
N GLY A 220 4.66 11.68 16.55
CA GLY A 220 4.03 10.49 17.11
C GLY A 220 2.69 10.76 17.79
N THR A 221 2.55 11.93 18.42
CA THR A 221 1.33 12.34 19.12
C THR A 221 0.36 13.15 18.26
N GLU A 222 0.70 13.45 17.01
CA GLU A 222 -0.24 13.92 15.98
C GLU A 222 -1.08 12.74 15.43
N SER A 223 -1.58 11.90 16.34
CA SER A 223 -2.33 10.69 16.06
C SER A 223 -3.28 10.38 17.23
N ARG A 224 -3.93 9.20 17.23
CA ARG A 224 -4.67 8.70 18.39
C ARG A 224 -3.76 8.20 19.51
N LEU A 225 -2.47 8.02 19.26
CA LEU A 225 -1.51 7.66 20.29
C LEU A 225 -1.14 8.89 21.11
N ILE A 226 -1.33 8.82 22.43
CA ILE A 226 -0.91 9.89 23.35
C ILE A 226 0.46 9.59 23.96
N ALA A 227 1.12 10.63 24.46
CA ALA A 227 2.39 10.48 25.15
C ALA A 227 2.23 9.58 26.39
N ASN A 228 3.17 8.66 26.58
CA ASN A 228 3.23 7.77 27.74
C ASN A 228 4.70 7.40 28.04
N ASN A 229 4.91 6.33 28.82
CA ASN A 229 6.23 5.81 29.21
C ASN A 229 7.03 5.15 28.05
N SER A 230 6.54 5.16 26.83
CA SER A 230 7.13 4.47 25.67
C SER A 230 7.15 5.38 24.45
N PRO A 231 8.22 5.33 23.64
CA PRO A 231 8.32 6.17 22.46
C PRO A 231 7.27 5.78 21.41
N ILE A 232 7.02 6.70 20.48
CA ILE A 232 6.28 6.44 19.25
C ILE A 232 7.27 6.60 18.10
N GLN A 233 7.42 5.56 17.29
CA GLN A 233 8.28 5.59 16.11
C GLN A 233 7.42 5.63 14.86
N GLY A 234 7.92 6.21 13.79
CA GLY A 234 7.09 6.38 12.61
C GLY A 234 7.79 6.93 11.39
N LEU A 235 6.95 7.20 10.39
CA LEU A 235 7.33 7.74 9.10
C LEU A 235 6.27 8.73 8.63
N LEU A 236 6.74 9.85 8.09
CA LEU A 236 5.95 10.77 7.27
C LEU A 236 6.38 10.60 5.81
N HIS A 237 5.42 10.45 4.90
CA HIS A 237 5.66 10.41 3.46
C HIS A 237 4.81 11.46 2.75
N LEU A 238 5.44 12.34 1.97
CA LEU A 238 4.75 13.39 1.21
C LEU A 238 4.68 13.03 -0.27
N THR A 239 3.49 12.81 -0.81
CA THR A 239 3.28 12.48 -2.23
C THR A 239 3.55 13.70 -3.13
N THR A 240 3.72 13.46 -4.43
CA THR A 240 3.90 14.54 -5.42
C THR A 240 2.72 15.50 -5.49
N ALA A 241 1.51 15.03 -5.16
CA ALA A 241 0.29 15.83 -5.06
C ALA A 241 0.19 16.62 -3.73
N HIS A 242 1.18 16.49 -2.85
CA HIS A 242 1.17 17.02 -1.48
C HIS A 242 0.13 16.35 -0.59
N ASP A 243 -0.20 15.09 -0.82
CA ASP A 243 -0.90 14.28 0.17
C ASP A 243 0.11 13.73 1.18
N LEU A 244 -0.33 13.52 2.41
CA LEU A 244 0.52 13.10 3.52
C LEU A 244 0.12 11.71 4.01
N MET A 245 1.07 10.77 3.94
CA MET A 245 1.03 9.55 4.74
C MET A 245 1.68 9.84 6.08
N ALA A 246 1.02 9.48 7.16
CA ALA A 246 1.64 9.45 8.48
C ALA A 246 1.45 8.07 9.10
N LEU A 247 2.55 7.45 9.53
CA LEU A 247 2.54 6.19 10.25
C LEU A 247 3.14 6.38 11.63
N GLN A 248 2.36 6.06 12.65
CA GLN A 248 2.75 6.08 14.05
C GLN A 248 2.65 4.67 14.63
N VAL A 249 3.72 4.21 15.28
CA VAL A 249 3.83 2.84 15.81
C VAL A 249 4.33 2.89 17.25
N ARG A 250 3.56 2.30 18.15
CA ARG A 250 3.99 1.92 19.50
C ARG A 250 3.63 0.46 19.73
N LEU A 251 4.62 -0.42 19.73
CA LEU A 251 4.44 -1.83 20.06
C LEU A 251 4.65 -2.09 21.56
N PRO A 252 4.09 -3.18 22.13
CA PRO A 252 4.43 -3.62 23.47
C PRO A 252 5.95 -3.87 23.60
N PRO A 253 6.55 -3.71 24.79
CA PRO A 253 7.99 -3.89 24.98
C PRO A 253 8.52 -5.23 24.44
N SER A 254 7.76 -6.32 24.63
CA SER A 254 8.09 -7.66 24.13
C SER A 254 8.16 -7.77 22.60
N GLN A 255 7.53 -6.85 21.87
CA GLN A 255 7.45 -6.83 20.41
C GLN A 255 8.17 -5.61 19.80
N SER A 256 8.81 -4.77 20.60
CA SER A 256 9.48 -3.54 20.17
C SER A 256 10.51 -3.78 19.04
N HIS A 257 11.15 -4.95 19.01
CA HIS A 257 12.07 -5.37 17.95
C HIS A 257 11.43 -5.49 16.56
N LEU A 258 10.10 -5.62 16.46
CA LEU A 258 9.35 -5.70 15.20
C LEU A 258 8.99 -4.34 14.61
N THR A 259 9.20 -3.23 15.34
CA THR A 259 8.75 -1.88 14.97
C THR A 259 9.21 -1.48 13.57
N LYS A 260 10.50 -1.69 13.26
CA LYS A 260 11.05 -1.37 11.94
C LYS A 260 10.37 -2.16 10.83
N THR A 261 10.14 -3.46 11.03
CA THR A 261 9.43 -4.30 10.05
C THR A 261 8.00 -3.83 9.84
N VAL A 262 7.28 -3.49 10.91
CA VAL A 262 5.92 -2.94 10.83
C VAL A 262 5.91 -1.65 10.00
N ILE A 263 6.85 -0.73 10.26
CA ILE A 263 6.96 0.54 9.53
C ILE A 263 7.23 0.29 8.04
N GLU A 264 8.23 -0.50 7.72
CA GLU A 264 8.65 -0.74 6.34
C GLU A 264 7.57 -1.43 5.50
N GLN A 265 6.91 -2.46 6.06
CA GLN A 265 5.87 -3.19 5.33
C GLN A 265 4.61 -2.35 5.18
N THR A 266 4.20 -1.63 6.23
CA THR A 266 3.04 -0.73 6.17
C THR A 266 3.28 0.41 5.17
N ARG A 267 4.47 1.03 5.15
CA ARG A 267 4.82 2.02 4.12
C ARG A 267 4.65 1.46 2.71
N LYS A 268 5.18 0.27 2.44
CA LYS A 268 5.10 -0.36 1.11
C LYS A 268 3.66 -0.62 0.67
N LEU A 269 2.80 -1.07 1.59
CA LEU A 269 1.39 -1.33 1.32
C LEU A 269 0.62 -0.06 0.93
N ASN A 270 1.03 1.09 1.46
CA ASN A 270 0.35 2.37 1.22
C ASN A 270 1.17 3.32 0.33
N ALA A 271 2.25 2.87 -0.33
CA ALA A 271 3.16 3.76 -1.06
C ALA A 271 2.48 4.54 -2.20
N ASP A 272 1.31 4.07 -2.65
CA ASP A 272 0.56 4.61 -3.79
C ASP A 272 -0.80 5.20 -3.39
N PHE A 273 -1.01 5.55 -2.11
CA PHE A 273 -2.29 6.14 -1.69
C PHE A 273 -2.52 7.49 -2.41
N GLY A 274 -3.75 7.72 -2.87
CA GLY A 274 -4.14 8.99 -3.52
C GLY A 274 -3.84 9.09 -5.03
N ARG A 275 -3.61 7.99 -5.74
CA ARG A 275 -3.59 7.98 -7.22
C ARG A 275 -4.97 7.82 -7.84
#